data_AF-A0A7Y8WLS2-F1
#
_entry.id   AF-A0A7Y8WLS2-F1
#
_cell.length_a   1.000
_cell.length_b   1.000
_cell.length_c   1.000
_cell.angle_alpha   90.00
_cell.angle_beta   90.00
_cell.angle_gamma   90.00
#
_symmetry.space_group_name_H-M   'P 1'
#
loop_
_entity.id
_entity.type
_entity.pdbx_description
1 polymer ?
#
loop_
_entity_poly.entity_id
_entity_poly.type
_entity_poly.pdbx_seq_one_letter_code
_entity_poly.pdbx_strand_id
1 'polypeptide(L)'
;MYIENLEQWMQNIKVTNLVNADVEVINNTPLVMMGKGRQGAVFQISDDICVKVFGNTEDCDREYYALSLGQQTSLFPKLYGKGPLYIVMEIIRGVDLREYLQSQPLTEALSAKLIEMLITFKEIGYERIDHHKRQIYLQSDGSLKVIDVARTIWRDRVYPYPRKLLTSLGEENKAIFMTHVQEMAPELYAEWLHYIRMEEISREITALLLPQKPDKNKVKNLSNSLLTTADEKNYVVLLQGLVHKVFKEEWIKTMLARGADPEKVMEKIDEYWDKFEQSFESRYPEGDRGYKGERRFEGDRNSKGDRDARRWKSFEGDRGRRSKGAKGGKGKYYSGDRYDDRNRRDDKRGKNKGKDKKRR
;
A
#
# COMPACT_ATOMS: atom_id res chain seq x y z
N MET A 1 -23.99 -31.03 7.44
CA MET A 1 -23.18 -31.45 8.60
C MET A 1 -23.14 -30.27 9.56
N TYR A 2 -23.91 -30.33 10.65
CA TYR A 2 -23.91 -29.28 11.68
C TYR A 2 -22.67 -29.51 12.54
N ILE A 3 -21.71 -28.59 12.48
CA ILE A 3 -20.59 -28.57 13.42
C ILE A 3 -21.14 -27.89 14.67
N GLU A 4 -21.61 -28.69 15.64
CA GLU A 4 -22.39 -28.24 16.81
C GLU A 4 -21.71 -27.15 17.66
N ASN A 5 -20.43 -26.84 17.43
CA ASN A 5 -19.67 -25.83 18.16
C ASN A 5 -19.02 -24.73 17.29
N LEU A 6 -19.31 -24.68 15.99
CA LEU A 6 -18.60 -23.77 15.07
C LEU A 6 -18.73 -22.30 15.48
N GLU A 7 -19.94 -21.85 15.77
CA GLU A 7 -20.18 -20.45 16.16
C GLU A 7 -19.44 -20.09 17.46
N GLN A 8 -19.46 -20.98 18.44
CA GLN A 8 -18.75 -20.80 19.70
C GLN A 8 -17.23 -20.72 19.48
N TRP A 9 -16.66 -21.56 18.61
CA TRP A 9 -15.24 -21.48 18.27
C TRP A 9 -14.89 -20.19 17.55
N MET A 10 -15.73 -19.74 16.61
CA MET A 10 -15.48 -18.51 15.86
C MET A 10 -15.53 -17.26 16.74
N GLN A 11 -16.33 -17.26 17.83
CA GLN A 11 -16.31 -16.19 18.83
C GLN A 11 -15.01 -16.14 19.66
N ASN A 12 -14.30 -17.28 19.75
CA ASN A 12 -13.09 -17.44 20.57
C ASN A 12 -11.80 -17.44 19.76
N ILE A 13 -11.88 -17.18 18.45
CA ILE A 13 -10.73 -16.93 17.57
C ILE A 13 -10.76 -15.46 17.15
N LYS A 14 -9.67 -14.75 17.45
CA LYS A 14 -9.47 -13.37 17.00
C LYS A 14 -8.33 -13.32 16.00
N VAL A 15 -8.62 -12.77 14.83
CA VAL A 15 -7.65 -12.51 13.76
C VAL A 15 -7.55 -11.01 13.54
N THR A 16 -6.34 -10.46 13.57
CA THR A 16 -6.10 -9.02 13.41
C THR A 16 -5.18 -8.78 12.22
N ASN A 17 -5.60 -7.96 11.25
CA ASN A 17 -4.75 -7.55 10.15
C ASN A 17 -3.62 -6.63 10.62
N LEU A 18 -2.41 -6.83 10.07
CA LEU A 18 -1.24 -6.00 10.31
C LEU A 18 -0.77 -5.38 8.98
N VAL A 19 -0.18 -4.19 9.05
CA VAL A 19 0.37 -3.53 7.87
C VAL A 19 1.62 -4.27 7.40
N ASN A 20 1.63 -4.72 6.15
CA ASN A 20 2.76 -5.42 5.51
C ASN A 20 3.25 -6.70 6.23
N ALA A 21 2.40 -7.31 7.06
CA ALA A 21 2.73 -8.53 7.79
C ALA A 21 1.56 -9.54 7.73
N ASP A 22 1.84 -10.78 8.11
CA ASP A 22 0.80 -11.78 8.33
C ASP A 22 -0.03 -11.43 9.56
N VAL A 23 -1.26 -11.92 9.61
CA VAL A 23 -2.20 -11.63 10.71
C VAL A 23 -1.66 -12.07 12.07
N GLU A 24 -2.05 -11.32 13.09
CA GLU A 24 -1.96 -11.78 14.47
C GLU A 24 -3.18 -12.66 14.79
N VAL A 25 -2.96 -13.74 15.53
CA VAL A 25 -3.98 -14.76 15.83
C VAL A 25 -3.97 -15.03 17.32
N ILE A 26 -5.13 -14.89 17.95
CA ILE A 26 -5.41 -15.37 19.30
C ILE A 26 -6.44 -16.48 19.16
N ASN A 27 -6.07 -17.71 19.53
CA ASN A 27 -6.90 -18.89 19.42
C ASN A 27 -7.16 -19.48 20.81
N ASN A 28 -8.37 -19.29 21.33
CA ASN A 28 -8.81 -19.84 22.62
C ASN A 28 -9.69 -21.10 22.43
N THR A 29 -9.46 -21.84 21.35
CA THR A 29 -10.23 -23.04 20.98
C THR A 29 -9.31 -24.24 20.83
N PRO A 30 -9.84 -25.48 20.81
CA PRO A 30 -9.03 -26.67 20.54
C PRO A 30 -8.61 -26.81 19.07
N LEU A 31 -9.06 -25.94 18.16
CA LEU A 31 -8.77 -26.08 16.73
C LEU A 31 -7.29 -25.86 16.42
N VAL A 32 -6.72 -26.75 15.62
CA VAL A 32 -5.31 -26.66 15.19
C VAL A 32 -5.20 -25.65 14.06
N MET A 33 -4.34 -24.65 14.23
CA MET A 33 -4.02 -23.70 13.16
C MET A 33 -3.07 -24.38 12.15
N MET A 34 -3.55 -24.56 10.93
CA MET A 34 -2.76 -25.14 9.83
C MET A 34 -1.82 -24.11 9.19
N GLY A 35 -2.21 -22.83 9.22
CA GLY A 35 -1.39 -21.76 8.66
C GLY A 35 -2.04 -20.39 8.78
N LYS A 36 -1.28 -19.34 8.46
CA LYS A 36 -1.76 -17.96 8.41
C LYS A 36 -1.07 -17.17 7.30
N GLY A 37 -1.73 -16.12 6.85
CA GLY A 37 -1.20 -15.18 5.86
C GLY A 37 -1.65 -13.75 6.14
N ARG A 38 -1.61 -12.88 5.14
CA ARG A 38 -1.92 -11.44 5.29
C ARG A 38 -3.38 -11.10 5.60
N GLN A 39 -4.31 -11.94 5.17
CA GLN A 39 -5.76 -11.68 5.29
C GLN A 39 -6.42 -12.49 6.40
N GLY A 40 -5.87 -13.65 6.74
CA GLY A 40 -6.51 -14.59 7.63
C GLY A 40 -5.64 -15.77 8.04
N ALA A 41 -6.20 -16.60 8.91
CA ALA A 41 -5.62 -17.84 9.40
C ALA A 41 -6.57 -19.01 9.15
N VAL A 42 -6.02 -20.20 8.92
CA VAL A 42 -6.76 -21.41 8.58
C VAL A 42 -6.64 -22.41 9.73
N PHE A 43 -7.78 -22.92 10.18
CA PHE A 43 -7.88 -23.88 11.28
C PHE A 43 -8.56 -25.15 10.80
N GLN A 44 -8.06 -26.29 11.25
CA GLN A 44 -8.64 -27.60 10.95
C GLN A 44 -9.88 -27.82 11.83
N ILE A 45 -11.01 -28.21 11.22
CA ILE A 45 -12.24 -28.59 11.93
C ILE A 45 -12.35 -30.12 12.03
N SER A 46 -12.08 -30.81 10.92
CA SER A 46 -12.04 -32.26 10.82
C SER A 46 -10.95 -32.67 9.84
N ASP A 47 -10.87 -33.95 9.49
CA ASP A 47 -9.86 -34.42 8.55
C ASP A 47 -9.96 -33.71 7.19
N ASP A 48 -11.16 -33.49 6.66
CA ASP A 48 -11.36 -32.94 5.31
C ASP A 48 -11.93 -31.52 5.28
N ILE A 49 -12.21 -30.92 6.44
CA ILE A 49 -12.83 -29.60 6.55
C ILE A 49 -11.95 -28.66 7.37
N CYS A 50 -11.73 -27.48 6.82
CA CYS A 50 -11.12 -26.37 7.54
C CYS A 50 -12.01 -25.12 7.53
N VAL A 51 -11.64 -24.17 8.38
CA VAL A 51 -12.20 -22.83 8.39
C VAL A 51 -11.08 -21.81 8.25
N LYS A 52 -11.22 -20.91 7.29
CA LYS A 52 -10.38 -19.72 7.16
C LYS A 52 -11.07 -18.57 7.86
N VAL A 53 -10.44 -18.03 8.88
CA VAL A 53 -10.89 -16.86 9.65
C VAL A 53 -10.11 -15.63 9.20
N PHE A 54 -10.83 -14.56 8.88
CA PHE A 54 -10.31 -13.32 8.31
C PHE A 54 -10.25 -12.22 9.36
N GLY A 55 -9.33 -11.27 9.19
CA GLY A 55 -9.26 -10.10 10.08
C GLY A 55 -10.27 -9.01 9.76
N ASN A 56 -10.91 -9.06 8.58
CA ASN A 56 -11.95 -8.12 8.16
C ASN A 56 -12.98 -8.78 7.23
N THR A 57 -14.18 -8.20 7.15
CA THR A 57 -15.30 -8.74 6.37
C THR A 57 -15.11 -8.56 4.87
N GLU A 58 -14.45 -7.49 4.43
CA GLU A 58 -14.26 -7.19 3.00
C GLU A 58 -13.42 -8.27 2.29
N ASP A 59 -12.32 -8.70 2.92
CA ASP A 59 -11.48 -9.79 2.41
C ASP A 59 -12.23 -11.14 2.43
N CYS A 60 -13.01 -11.40 3.49
CA CYS A 60 -13.85 -12.60 3.61
C CYS A 60 -14.91 -12.66 2.50
N ASP A 61 -15.66 -11.58 2.32
CA ASP A 61 -16.71 -11.47 1.32
C ASP A 61 -16.16 -11.62 -0.10
N ARG A 62 -15.01 -11.00 -0.36
CA ARG A 62 -14.31 -11.09 -1.65
C ARG A 62 -13.82 -12.51 -1.94
N GLU A 63 -13.16 -13.16 -0.98
CA GLU A 63 -12.72 -14.54 -1.15
C GLU A 63 -13.91 -15.47 -1.38
N TYR A 64 -14.95 -15.36 -0.56
CA TYR A 64 -16.13 -16.21 -0.69
C TYR A 64 -16.81 -16.03 -2.06
N TYR A 65 -16.99 -14.79 -2.51
CA TYR A 65 -17.58 -14.52 -3.82
C TYR A 65 -16.73 -15.12 -4.93
N ALA A 66 -15.41 -14.91 -4.93
CA ALA A 66 -14.52 -15.50 -5.93
C ALA A 66 -14.58 -17.05 -5.93
N LEU A 67 -14.55 -17.69 -4.76
CA LEU A 67 -14.67 -19.15 -4.64
C LEU A 67 -16.05 -19.65 -5.10
N SER A 68 -17.12 -18.88 -4.85
CA SER A 68 -18.49 -19.24 -5.20
C SER A 68 -18.71 -19.33 -6.72
N LEU A 69 -18.03 -18.50 -7.51
CA LEU A 69 -18.10 -18.50 -8.97
C LEU A 69 -17.58 -19.80 -9.60
N GLY A 70 -16.72 -20.54 -8.89
CA GLY A 70 -16.07 -21.74 -9.39
C GLY A 70 -16.60 -23.06 -8.83
N GLN A 71 -17.64 -23.05 -7.99
CA GLN A 71 -18.12 -24.25 -7.26
C GLN A 71 -18.69 -25.36 -8.18
N GLN A 72 -19.06 -25.04 -9.41
CA GLN A 72 -19.45 -26.00 -10.45
C GLN A 72 -18.25 -26.77 -11.04
N THR A 73 -17.02 -26.39 -10.68
CA THR A 73 -15.78 -27.02 -11.14
C THR A 73 -15.08 -27.71 -9.97
N SER A 74 -14.20 -28.69 -10.26
CA SER A 74 -13.37 -29.33 -9.23
C SER A 74 -12.13 -28.51 -8.84
N LEU A 75 -11.85 -27.41 -9.55
CA LEU A 75 -10.64 -26.60 -9.44
C LEU A 75 -10.54 -25.83 -8.12
N PHE A 76 -11.66 -25.59 -7.43
CA PHE A 76 -11.68 -24.84 -6.18
C PHE A 76 -12.02 -25.77 -4.99
N PRO A 77 -11.67 -25.38 -3.75
CA PRO A 77 -12.17 -26.03 -2.56
C PRO A 77 -13.70 -26.01 -2.53
N LYS A 78 -14.33 -27.12 -2.16
CA LYS A 78 -15.77 -27.14 -1.87
C LYS A 78 -16.08 -26.23 -0.69
N LEU A 79 -17.10 -25.40 -0.83
CA LEU A 79 -17.60 -24.53 0.25
C LEU A 79 -18.68 -25.26 1.05
N TYR A 80 -18.56 -25.22 2.37
CA TYR A 80 -19.54 -25.81 3.30
C TYR A 80 -20.34 -24.76 4.08
N GLY A 81 -19.82 -23.53 4.17
CA GLY A 81 -20.52 -22.45 4.87
C GLY A 81 -19.70 -21.16 4.94
N LYS A 82 -20.37 -20.08 5.35
CA LYS A 82 -19.78 -18.76 5.55
C LYS A 82 -20.40 -18.10 6.77
N GLY A 83 -19.57 -17.43 7.57
CA GLY A 83 -20.01 -16.41 8.52
C GLY A 83 -19.39 -15.04 8.21
N PRO A 84 -19.58 -14.05 9.09
CA PRO A 84 -19.13 -12.67 8.82
C PRO A 84 -17.63 -12.55 8.57
N LEU A 85 -16.81 -13.32 9.29
CA LEU A 85 -15.35 -13.28 9.23
C LEU A 85 -14.75 -14.65 8.93
N TYR A 86 -15.52 -15.62 8.43
CA TYR A 86 -14.98 -16.94 8.17
C TYR A 86 -15.65 -17.67 7.01
N ILE A 87 -14.90 -18.59 6.41
CA ILE A 87 -15.37 -19.50 5.36
C ILE A 87 -14.99 -20.92 5.76
N VAL A 88 -15.97 -21.82 5.76
CA VAL A 88 -15.78 -23.26 5.99
C VAL A 88 -15.65 -23.94 4.64
N MET A 89 -14.57 -24.67 4.40
CA MET A 89 -14.25 -25.26 3.11
C MET A 89 -13.40 -26.53 3.21
N GLU A 90 -13.28 -27.23 2.08
CA GLU A 90 -12.43 -28.40 1.89
C GLU A 90 -10.96 -28.12 2.22
N ILE A 91 -10.31 -29.08 2.88
CA ILE A 91 -8.85 -29.10 3.05
C ILE A 91 -8.20 -29.59 1.76
N ILE A 92 -7.27 -28.81 1.22
CA ILE A 92 -6.49 -29.19 0.05
C ILE A 92 -5.26 -29.97 0.49
N ARG A 93 -5.13 -31.23 0.04
CA ARG A 93 -4.05 -32.15 0.45
C ARG A 93 -2.93 -32.31 -0.59
N GLY A 94 -3.03 -31.62 -1.72
CA GLY A 94 -2.02 -31.66 -2.78
C GLY A 94 -0.70 -30.99 -2.41
N VAL A 95 0.30 -31.13 -3.28
CA VAL A 95 1.59 -30.43 -3.19
C VAL A 95 1.50 -29.11 -3.95
N ASP A 96 1.97 -28.01 -3.37
CA ASP A 96 1.97 -26.73 -4.07
C ASP A 96 2.95 -26.76 -5.27
N LEU A 97 2.60 -26.09 -6.37
CA LEU A 97 3.36 -26.18 -7.62
C LEU A 97 4.80 -25.64 -7.50
N ARG A 98 5.08 -24.75 -6.54
CA ARG A 98 6.46 -24.34 -6.26
C ARG A 98 7.25 -25.50 -5.67
N GLU A 99 6.70 -26.21 -4.69
CA GLU A 99 7.36 -27.37 -4.07
C GLU A 99 7.53 -28.52 -5.07
N TYR A 100 6.51 -28.81 -5.88
CA TYR A 100 6.60 -29.82 -6.93
C TYR A 100 7.77 -29.53 -7.90
N LEU A 101 7.83 -28.31 -8.43
CA LEU A 101 8.84 -27.90 -9.42
C LEU A 101 10.26 -27.73 -8.85
N GLN A 102 10.48 -27.93 -7.53
CA GLN A 102 11.83 -27.99 -6.97
C GLN A 102 12.54 -29.31 -7.26
N SER A 103 11.79 -30.39 -7.47
CA SER A 103 12.35 -31.74 -7.64
C SER A 103 11.80 -32.49 -8.86
N GLN A 104 10.71 -32.00 -9.45
CA GLN A 104 10.05 -32.61 -10.60
C GLN A 104 10.04 -31.62 -11.78
N PRO A 105 10.19 -32.11 -13.03
CA PRO A 105 10.13 -31.25 -14.21
C PRO A 105 8.70 -30.77 -14.47
N LEU A 106 8.59 -29.62 -15.14
CA LEU A 106 7.32 -29.22 -15.74
C LEU A 106 7.05 -30.07 -16.98
N THR A 107 6.07 -30.97 -16.89
CA THR A 107 5.68 -31.83 -18.01
C THR A 107 4.67 -31.14 -18.94
N GLU A 108 4.52 -31.67 -20.15
CA GLU A 108 3.49 -31.24 -21.11
C GLU A 108 2.09 -31.44 -20.51
N ALA A 109 1.83 -32.59 -19.88
CA ALA A 109 0.55 -32.88 -19.21
C ALA A 109 0.22 -31.86 -18.10
N LEU A 110 1.21 -31.50 -17.27
CA LEU A 110 1.02 -30.46 -16.26
C LEU A 110 0.81 -29.08 -16.89
N SER A 111 1.50 -28.79 -17.99
CA SER A 111 1.30 -27.55 -18.75
C SER A 111 -0.11 -27.47 -19.33
N ALA A 112 -0.65 -28.56 -19.86
CA ALA A 112 -2.04 -28.66 -20.31
C ALA A 112 -3.03 -28.35 -19.17
N LYS A 113 -2.80 -28.91 -17.97
CA LYS A 113 -3.61 -28.60 -16.78
C LYS A 113 -3.54 -27.15 -16.34
N LEU A 114 -2.39 -26.51 -16.47
CA LEU A 114 -2.26 -25.06 -16.21
C LEU A 114 -3.03 -24.23 -17.25
N ILE A 115 -3.05 -24.63 -18.52
CA ILE A 115 -3.86 -23.99 -19.55
C ILE A 115 -5.35 -24.18 -19.27
N GLU A 116 -5.79 -25.41 -18.96
CA GLU A 116 -7.18 -25.71 -18.55
C GLU A 116 -7.62 -24.84 -17.36
N MET A 117 -6.76 -24.69 -16.34
CA MET A 117 -7.01 -23.81 -15.19
C MET A 117 -7.27 -22.35 -15.61
N LEU A 118 -6.46 -21.81 -16.53
CA LEU A 118 -6.62 -20.45 -17.03
C LEU A 118 -7.90 -20.29 -17.87
N ILE A 119 -8.27 -21.30 -18.65
CA ILE A 119 -9.54 -21.34 -19.38
C ILE A 119 -10.70 -21.32 -18.39
N THR A 120 -10.67 -22.17 -17.36
CA THR A 120 -11.69 -22.20 -16.31
C THR A 120 -11.84 -20.83 -15.64
N PHE A 121 -10.75 -20.12 -15.34
CA PHE A 121 -10.83 -18.76 -14.78
C PHE A 121 -11.63 -17.81 -15.68
N LYS A 122 -11.42 -17.88 -17.00
CA LYS A 122 -12.18 -17.09 -17.97
C LYS A 122 -13.65 -17.47 -17.98
N GLU A 123 -13.95 -18.76 -18.01
CA GLU A 123 -15.32 -19.29 -18.10
C GLU A 123 -16.18 -18.95 -16.88
N ILE A 124 -15.58 -18.98 -15.68
CA ILE A 124 -16.28 -18.61 -14.44
C ILE A 124 -16.38 -17.10 -14.21
N GLY A 125 -15.87 -16.29 -15.15
CA GLY A 125 -15.98 -14.84 -15.13
C GLY A 125 -14.97 -14.13 -14.23
N TYR A 126 -13.79 -14.73 -13.97
CA TYR A 126 -12.71 -13.98 -13.34
C TYR A 126 -12.19 -12.90 -14.28
N GLU A 127 -12.05 -11.68 -13.74
CA GLU A 127 -11.49 -10.55 -14.48
C GLU A 127 -10.01 -10.77 -14.77
N ARG A 128 -9.29 -11.45 -13.87
CA ARG A 128 -7.87 -11.76 -14.02
C ARG A 128 -7.64 -13.25 -14.27
N ILE A 129 -7.13 -13.58 -15.46
CA ILE A 129 -6.73 -14.94 -15.86
C ILE A 129 -5.25 -15.16 -15.55
N ASP A 130 -4.93 -15.26 -14.26
CA ASP A 130 -3.55 -15.35 -13.80
C ASP A 130 -3.49 -15.80 -12.33
N HIS A 131 -2.47 -16.58 -11.96
CA HIS A 131 -2.27 -17.01 -10.57
C HIS A 131 -0.81 -17.23 -10.25
N HIS A 132 -0.46 -17.27 -8.97
CA HIS A 132 0.91 -17.58 -8.56
C HIS A 132 1.09 -19.08 -8.31
N LYS A 133 2.20 -19.69 -8.74
CA LYS A 133 2.44 -21.15 -8.58
C LYS A 133 2.21 -21.68 -7.15
N ARG A 134 2.62 -20.94 -6.12
CA ARG A 134 2.39 -21.31 -4.69
C ARG A 134 0.92 -21.47 -4.27
N GLN A 135 -0.02 -20.95 -5.07
CA GLN A 135 -1.45 -21.01 -4.81
C GLN A 135 -2.16 -22.05 -5.69
N ILE A 136 -1.39 -22.84 -6.44
CA ILE A 136 -1.85 -23.94 -7.29
C ILE A 136 -1.32 -25.22 -6.66
N TYR A 137 -2.20 -26.19 -6.44
CA TYR A 137 -1.92 -27.44 -5.75
C TYR A 137 -2.18 -28.61 -6.67
N LEU A 138 -1.16 -29.42 -6.91
CA LEU A 138 -1.27 -30.68 -7.64
C LEU A 138 -1.77 -31.77 -6.69
N GLN A 139 -2.92 -32.36 -7.02
CA GLN A 139 -3.52 -33.46 -6.26
C GLN A 139 -2.89 -34.79 -6.66
N SER A 140 -3.09 -35.82 -5.82
CA SER A 140 -2.55 -37.17 -6.05
C SER A 140 -3.10 -37.85 -7.31
N ASP A 141 -4.29 -37.46 -7.78
CA ASP A 141 -4.91 -37.94 -9.02
C ASP A 141 -4.47 -37.13 -10.26
N GLY A 142 -3.55 -36.18 -10.09
CA GLY A 142 -3.06 -35.29 -11.16
C GLY A 142 -3.95 -34.08 -11.44
N SER A 143 -5.09 -33.93 -10.75
CA SER A 143 -5.92 -32.73 -10.87
C SER A 143 -5.28 -31.52 -10.17
N LEU A 144 -5.71 -30.32 -10.54
CA LEU A 144 -5.29 -29.07 -9.89
C LEU A 144 -6.39 -28.55 -8.97
N LYS A 145 -5.97 -27.97 -7.85
CA LYS A 145 -6.81 -27.08 -7.04
C LYS A 145 -6.12 -25.74 -6.81
N VAL A 146 -6.91 -24.67 -6.66
CA VAL A 146 -6.38 -23.33 -6.40
C VAL A 146 -6.99 -22.69 -5.16
N ILE A 147 -6.20 -21.87 -4.48
CA ILE A 147 -6.62 -21.10 -3.29
C ILE A 147 -6.25 -19.62 -3.45
N ASP A 148 -6.65 -18.75 -2.51
CA ASP A 148 -6.27 -17.32 -2.48
C ASP A 148 -6.70 -16.56 -3.75
N VAL A 149 -7.99 -16.66 -4.05
CA VAL A 149 -8.59 -16.19 -5.31
C VAL A 149 -9.29 -14.84 -5.17
N ALA A 150 -9.40 -14.27 -3.97
CA ALA A 150 -10.01 -12.95 -3.74
C ALA A 150 -9.47 -11.86 -4.67
N ARG A 151 -8.22 -11.99 -5.14
CA ARG A 151 -7.56 -10.99 -5.99
C ARG A 151 -7.76 -11.19 -7.48
N THR A 152 -8.54 -12.19 -7.92
CA THR A 152 -8.86 -12.45 -9.34
C THR A 152 -10.08 -11.66 -9.84
N ILE A 153 -10.84 -11.07 -8.91
CA ILE A 153 -12.05 -10.27 -9.16
C ILE A 153 -11.86 -8.82 -8.73
N TRP A 154 -12.69 -7.91 -9.25
CA TRP A 154 -12.73 -6.48 -8.93
C TRP A 154 -11.34 -5.83 -9.04
N ARG A 155 -10.70 -6.04 -10.20
CA ARG A 155 -9.37 -5.55 -10.55
C ARG A 155 -9.43 -4.64 -11.78
N ASP A 156 -9.10 -3.38 -11.56
CA ASP A 156 -8.99 -2.39 -12.65
C ASP A 156 -7.79 -2.63 -13.58
N ARG A 157 -6.82 -3.45 -13.16
CA ARG A 157 -5.57 -3.69 -13.90
C ARG A 157 -5.37 -5.18 -14.12
N VAL A 158 -5.55 -5.60 -15.37
CA VAL A 158 -5.41 -6.98 -15.81
C VAL A 158 -4.45 -7.02 -17.00
N TYR A 159 -3.64 -8.07 -17.05
CA TYR A 159 -2.82 -8.39 -18.21
C TYR A 159 -3.57 -9.40 -19.09
N PRO A 160 -3.52 -9.27 -20.41
CA PRO A 160 -4.16 -10.20 -21.34
C PRO A 160 -3.44 -11.57 -21.45
N TYR A 161 -2.43 -11.81 -20.61
CA TYR A 161 -1.67 -13.05 -20.51
C TYR A 161 -1.33 -13.31 -19.02
N PRO A 162 -1.04 -14.56 -18.61
CA PRO A 162 -0.89 -14.96 -17.21
C PRO A 162 0.48 -14.56 -16.64
N ARG A 163 0.74 -13.25 -16.58
CA ARG A 163 2.05 -12.68 -16.24
C ARG A 163 2.60 -13.19 -14.92
N LYS A 164 1.80 -13.24 -13.85
CA LYS A 164 2.25 -13.69 -12.52
C LYS A 164 2.57 -15.18 -12.51
N LEU A 165 1.81 -16.01 -13.22
CA LEU A 165 2.12 -17.42 -13.37
C LEU A 165 3.49 -17.57 -14.04
N LEU A 166 3.66 -16.98 -15.22
CA LEU A 166 4.91 -17.03 -15.99
C LEU A 166 6.11 -16.55 -15.18
N THR A 167 6.02 -15.37 -14.54
CA THR A 167 7.10 -14.86 -13.70
C THR A 167 7.35 -15.78 -12.51
N SER A 168 6.29 -16.32 -11.88
CA SER A 168 6.45 -17.18 -10.73
C SER A 168 7.09 -18.52 -11.08
N LEU A 169 6.92 -19.06 -12.30
CA LEU A 169 7.56 -20.32 -12.73
C LEU A 169 9.10 -20.25 -12.69
N GLY A 170 9.67 -19.06 -12.90
CA GLY A 170 11.12 -18.86 -13.11
C GLY A 170 11.50 -19.05 -14.57
N GLU A 171 12.64 -18.50 -15.00
CA GLU A 171 12.96 -18.40 -16.43
C GLU A 171 13.01 -19.74 -17.17
N GLU A 172 13.57 -20.79 -16.55
CA GLU A 172 13.65 -22.13 -17.15
C GLU A 172 12.27 -22.76 -17.36
N ASN A 173 11.48 -22.90 -16.31
CA ASN A 173 10.13 -23.47 -16.40
C ASN A 173 9.18 -22.60 -17.23
N LYS A 174 9.36 -21.28 -17.24
CA LYS A 174 8.64 -20.37 -18.11
C LYS A 174 8.94 -20.66 -19.58
N ALA A 175 10.21 -20.85 -19.95
CA ALA A 175 10.58 -21.20 -21.31
C ALA A 175 9.96 -22.54 -21.74
N ILE A 176 10.07 -23.57 -20.89
CA ILE A 176 9.46 -24.88 -21.10
C ILE A 176 7.94 -24.77 -21.26
N PHE A 177 7.27 -24.04 -20.36
CA PHE A 177 5.82 -23.82 -20.44
C PHE A 177 5.43 -23.15 -21.76
N MET A 178 6.16 -22.11 -22.18
CA MET A 178 5.87 -21.40 -23.42
C MET A 178 6.09 -22.29 -24.66
N THR A 179 7.08 -23.18 -24.66
CA THR A 179 7.25 -24.20 -25.70
C THR A 179 6.05 -25.14 -25.76
N HIS A 180 5.61 -25.68 -24.62
CA HIS A 180 4.41 -26.53 -24.59
C HIS A 180 3.15 -25.79 -25.05
N VAL A 181 2.97 -24.51 -24.68
CA VAL A 181 1.83 -23.69 -25.15
C VAL A 181 1.91 -23.48 -26.67
N GLN A 182 3.11 -23.26 -27.23
CA GLN A 182 3.30 -23.12 -28.68
C GLN A 182 2.91 -24.40 -29.43
N GLU A 183 3.26 -25.56 -28.89
CA GLU A 183 2.96 -26.87 -29.49
C GLU A 183 1.47 -27.22 -29.38
N MET A 184 0.86 -27.01 -28.21
CA MET A 184 -0.54 -27.38 -27.95
C MET A 184 -1.56 -26.34 -28.43
N ALA A 185 -1.22 -25.05 -28.39
CA ALA A 185 -2.13 -23.93 -28.65
C ALA A 185 -1.39 -22.75 -29.33
N PRO A 186 -0.96 -22.91 -30.59
CA PRO A 186 -0.09 -21.94 -31.27
C PRO A 186 -0.69 -20.54 -31.42
N GLU A 187 -2.01 -20.42 -31.59
CA GLU A 187 -2.70 -19.13 -31.67
C GLU A 187 -2.67 -18.38 -30.33
N LEU A 188 -2.92 -19.09 -29.24
CA LEU A 188 -2.83 -18.55 -27.88
C LEU A 188 -1.39 -18.11 -27.56
N TYR A 189 -0.41 -18.92 -27.95
CA TYR A 189 1.00 -18.58 -27.84
C TYR A 189 1.33 -17.28 -28.59
N ALA A 190 0.89 -17.16 -29.84
CA ALA A 190 1.14 -15.98 -30.66
C ALA A 190 0.52 -14.71 -30.06
N GLU A 191 -0.70 -14.81 -29.53
CA GLU A 191 -1.38 -13.71 -28.84
C GLU A 191 -0.64 -13.29 -27.58
N TRP A 192 -0.26 -14.23 -26.70
CA TRP A 192 0.52 -13.91 -25.50
C TRP A 192 1.87 -13.27 -25.84
N LEU A 193 2.56 -13.80 -26.84
CA LEU A 193 3.85 -13.26 -27.28
C LEU A 193 3.70 -11.83 -27.84
N HIS A 194 2.59 -11.52 -28.52
CA HIS A 194 2.28 -10.15 -28.95
C HIS A 194 2.18 -9.20 -27.75
N TYR A 195 1.41 -9.56 -26.72
CA TYR A 195 1.26 -8.71 -25.54
C TYR A 195 2.54 -8.58 -24.70
N ILE A 196 3.34 -9.63 -24.61
CA ILE A 196 4.65 -9.59 -23.93
C ILE A 196 5.56 -8.57 -24.63
N ARG A 197 5.66 -8.61 -25.97
CA ARG A 197 6.45 -7.64 -26.74
C ARG A 197 5.95 -6.20 -26.58
N MET A 198 4.63 -5.99 -26.57
CA MET A 198 4.06 -4.66 -26.34
C MET A 198 4.41 -4.12 -24.96
N GLU A 199 4.44 -4.99 -23.94
CA GLU A 199 4.90 -4.60 -22.62
C GLU A 199 6.39 -4.21 -22.61
N GLU A 200 7.24 -4.96 -23.29
CA GLU A 200 8.68 -4.66 -23.41
C GLU A 200 8.92 -3.30 -24.08
N ILE A 201 8.26 -3.05 -25.22
CA ILE A 201 8.32 -1.76 -25.93
C ILE A 201 7.86 -0.62 -25.01
N SER A 202 6.77 -0.82 -24.26
CA SER A 202 6.29 0.19 -23.32
C SER A 202 7.32 0.53 -22.23
N ARG A 203 8.09 -0.45 -21.75
CA ARG A 203 9.18 -0.23 -20.79
C ARG A 203 10.33 0.55 -21.41
N GLU A 204 10.70 0.23 -22.65
CA GLU A 204 11.75 0.95 -23.39
C GLU A 204 11.37 2.42 -23.62
N ILE A 205 10.14 2.68 -24.09
CA ILE A 205 9.61 4.04 -24.24
C ILE A 205 9.66 4.78 -22.90
N THR A 206 9.21 4.12 -21.82
CA THR A 206 9.23 4.74 -20.48
C THR A 206 10.67 5.08 -20.06
N ALA A 207 11.64 4.20 -20.31
CA ALA A 207 13.04 4.43 -19.98
C ALA A 207 13.64 5.61 -20.76
N LEU A 208 13.23 5.80 -22.02
CA LEU A 208 13.65 6.94 -22.86
C LEU A 208 12.99 8.26 -22.43
N LEU A 209 11.71 8.22 -22.01
CA LEU A 209 10.95 9.40 -21.60
C LEU A 209 11.26 9.87 -20.17
N LEU A 210 11.70 8.96 -19.29
CA LEU A 210 12.11 9.34 -17.94
C LEU A 210 13.30 10.31 -18.03
N PRO A 211 13.21 11.50 -17.42
CA PRO A 211 14.28 12.49 -17.49
C PRO A 211 15.56 11.87 -16.96
N GLN A 212 16.67 12.11 -17.65
CA GLN A 212 18.00 11.73 -17.13
C GLN A 212 18.15 12.30 -15.71
N LYS A 213 18.86 11.56 -14.84
CA LYS A 213 19.14 12.02 -13.47
C LYS A 213 19.57 13.49 -13.52
N PRO A 214 18.94 14.38 -12.72
CA PRO A 214 19.24 15.80 -12.78
C PRO A 214 20.73 15.99 -12.56
N ASP A 215 21.36 16.85 -13.37
CA ASP A 215 22.77 17.18 -13.21
C ASP A 215 22.96 17.76 -11.81
N LYS A 216 23.60 16.96 -10.94
CA LYS A 216 23.84 17.30 -9.55
C LYS A 216 24.64 18.58 -9.42
N ASN A 217 25.54 18.87 -10.37
CA ASN A 217 26.34 20.09 -10.36
C ASN A 217 25.49 21.30 -10.73
N LYS A 218 24.63 21.18 -11.75
CA LYS A 218 23.65 22.22 -12.10
C LYS A 218 22.69 22.51 -10.94
N VAL A 219 22.14 21.49 -10.31
CA VAL A 219 21.25 21.63 -9.14
C VAL A 219 22.00 22.25 -7.96
N LYS A 220 23.23 21.82 -7.68
CA LYS A 220 24.07 22.39 -6.61
C LYS A 220 24.34 23.88 -6.85
N ASN A 221 24.72 24.25 -8.07
CA ASN A 221 24.98 25.63 -8.44
C ASN A 221 23.72 26.51 -8.33
N LEU A 222 22.57 26.01 -8.78
CA LEU A 222 21.27 26.70 -8.61
C LEU A 222 20.89 26.80 -7.13
N SER A 223 21.14 25.75 -6.32
CA SER A 223 20.80 25.76 -4.90
C SER A 223 21.60 26.78 -4.08
N ASN A 224 22.80 27.16 -4.55
CA ASN A 224 23.60 28.19 -3.89
C ASN A 224 22.89 29.56 -3.90
N SER A 225 22.03 29.86 -4.88
CA SER A 225 21.24 31.11 -4.88
C SER A 225 20.13 31.13 -3.83
N LEU A 226 19.82 29.98 -3.21
CA LEU A 226 18.86 29.87 -2.10
C LEU A 226 19.55 30.04 -0.74
N LEU A 227 20.88 29.99 -0.69
CA LEU A 227 21.64 30.19 0.54
C LEU A 227 21.67 31.67 0.89
N THR A 228 21.01 32.05 1.97
CA THR A 228 21.04 33.41 2.50
C THR A 228 22.23 33.63 3.44
N THR A 229 22.87 32.55 3.90
CA THR A 229 23.97 32.53 4.87
C THR A 229 25.29 33.10 4.36
N ALA A 230 25.45 33.28 3.04
CA ALA A 230 26.66 33.85 2.46
C ALA A 230 26.69 35.39 2.55
N ASP A 231 25.52 36.04 2.61
CA ASP A 231 25.37 37.46 2.88
C ASP A 231 24.95 37.63 4.34
N GLU A 232 25.94 37.89 5.19
CA GLU A 232 25.75 38.01 6.64
C GLU A 232 24.69 39.06 7.00
N LYS A 233 24.62 40.18 6.26
CA LYS A 233 23.64 41.24 6.55
C LYS A 233 22.22 40.77 6.24
N ASN A 234 22.01 40.20 5.05
CA ASN A 234 20.70 39.68 4.66
C ASN A 234 20.28 38.49 5.54
N TYR A 235 21.23 37.61 5.89
CA TYR A 235 20.99 36.50 6.80
C TYR A 235 20.49 36.97 8.18
N VAL A 236 21.16 37.97 8.77
CA VAL A 236 20.78 38.52 10.08
C VAL A 236 19.40 39.16 10.02
N VAL A 237 19.07 39.91 8.96
CA VAL A 237 17.74 40.51 8.78
C VAL A 237 16.65 39.43 8.70
N LEU A 238 16.87 38.38 7.92
CA LEU A 238 15.92 37.27 7.80
C LEU A 238 15.77 36.49 9.12
N LEU A 239 16.88 36.28 9.83
CA LEU A 239 16.89 35.62 11.14
C LEU A 239 16.12 36.43 12.19
N GLN A 240 16.36 37.74 12.25
CA GLN A 240 15.66 38.65 13.15
C GLN A 240 14.16 38.67 12.84
N GLY A 241 13.79 38.75 11.56
CA GLY A 241 12.40 38.66 11.13
C GLY A 241 11.73 37.34 11.52
N LEU A 242 12.45 36.22 11.42
CA LEU A 242 11.95 34.91 11.87
C LEU A 242 11.73 34.87 13.38
N VAL A 243 12.73 35.30 14.17
CA VAL A 243 12.63 35.35 15.65
C VAL A 243 11.44 36.19 16.09
N HIS A 244 11.24 37.34 15.47
CA HIS A 244 10.10 38.22 15.74
C HIS A 244 8.78 37.50 15.45
N LYS A 245 8.62 36.89 14.26
CA LYS A 245 7.39 36.17 13.89
C LYS A 245 7.06 35.05 14.88
N VAL A 246 8.04 34.21 15.20
CA VAL A 246 7.85 33.08 16.13
C VAL A 246 7.50 33.59 17.53
N PHE A 247 8.16 34.65 18.01
CA PHE A 247 7.82 35.25 19.30
C PHE A 247 6.38 35.77 19.33
N LYS A 248 5.96 36.49 18.28
CA LYS A 248 4.57 36.97 18.12
C LYS A 248 3.58 35.81 18.20
N GLU A 249 3.81 34.73 17.45
CA GLU A 249 2.95 33.55 17.45
C GLU A 249 2.84 32.89 18.84
N GLU A 250 3.97 32.65 19.51
CA GLU A 250 3.98 32.02 20.83
C GLU A 250 3.36 32.90 21.92
N TRP A 251 3.57 34.21 21.83
CA TRP A 251 2.96 35.16 22.76
C TRP A 251 1.43 35.21 22.60
N ILE A 252 0.93 35.25 21.36
CA ILE A 252 -0.51 35.20 21.08
C ILE A 252 -1.12 33.92 21.65
N LYS A 253 -0.50 32.75 21.41
CA LYS A 253 -0.95 31.47 21.99
C LYS A 253 -1.02 31.53 23.51
N THR A 254 0.02 32.06 24.14
CA THR A 254 0.10 32.18 25.61
C THR A 254 -0.97 33.11 26.17
N MET A 255 -1.26 34.22 25.50
CA MET A 255 -2.25 35.20 25.95
C MET A 255 -3.69 34.74 25.70
N LEU A 256 -3.95 34.04 24.59
CA LEU A 256 -5.22 33.35 24.35
C LEU A 256 -5.51 32.31 25.43
N ALA A 257 -4.52 31.51 25.82
CA ALA A 257 -4.64 30.55 26.91
C ALA A 257 -4.96 31.21 28.27
N ARG A 258 -4.66 32.51 28.43
CA ARG A 258 -4.96 33.32 29.63
C ARG A 258 -6.27 34.10 29.50
N GLY A 259 -7.06 33.88 28.44
CA GLY A 259 -8.36 34.53 28.23
C GLY A 259 -8.28 35.97 27.75
N ALA A 260 -7.14 36.42 27.22
CA ALA A 260 -6.99 37.77 26.67
C ALA A 260 -7.49 37.86 25.22
N ASP A 261 -8.01 39.03 24.85
CA ASP A 261 -8.49 39.33 23.50
C ASP A 261 -7.31 39.44 22.50
N PRO A 262 -7.24 38.59 21.46
CA PRO A 262 -6.10 38.50 20.55
C PRO A 262 -5.82 39.78 19.76
N GLU A 263 -6.84 40.56 19.39
CA GLU A 263 -6.63 41.80 18.61
C GLU A 263 -5.88 42.86 19.43
N LYS A 264 -6.27 43.03 20.71
CA LYS A 264 -5.58 43.95 21.63
C LYS A 264 -4.17 43.50 22.00
N VAL A 265 -3.91 42.19 21.98
CA VAL A 265 -2.59 41.63 22.22
C VAL A 265 -1.67 41.90 21.03
N MET A 266 -2.15 41.72 19.80
CA MET A 266 -1.38 42.04 18.59
C MET A 266 -1.01 43.52 18.54
N GLU A 267 -1.95 44.42 18.80
CA GLU A 267 -1.71 45.88 18.80
C GLU A 267 -0.64 46.29 19.82
N LYS A 268 -0.67 45.73 21.04
CA LYS A 268 0.36 45.98 22.05
C LYS A 268 1.74 45.45 21.70
N ILE A 269 1.80 44.30 20.99
CA ILE A 269 3.08 43.74 20.54
C ILE A 269 3.67 44.64 19.46
N ASP A 270 2.87 45.09 18.51
CA ASP A 270 3.31 46.01 17.46
C ASP A 270 3.82 47.33 18.06
N GLU A 271 3.10 47.91 19.02
CA GLU A 271 3.55 49.11 19.74
C GLU A 271 4.87 48.90 20.51
N TYR A 272 5.09 47.72 21.10
CA TYR A 272 6.32 47.39 21.82
C TYR A 272 7.51 47.29 20.87
N TRP A 273 7.32 46.65 19.72
CA TRP A 273 8.39 46.50 18.72
C TRP A 273 8.67 47.78 17.96
N ASP A 274 7.65 48.60 17.64
CA ASP A 274 7.85 49.93 17.05
C ASP A 274 8.71 50.83 17.97
N LYS A 275 8.49 50.76 19.28
CA LYS A 275 9.32 51.45 20.29
C LYS A 275 10.72 50.85 20.40
N PHE A 276 10.84 49.53 20.29
CA PHE A 276 12.13 48.83 20.35
C PHE A 276 13.00 49.14 19.13
N GLU A 277 12.44 49.15 17.91
CA GLU A 277 13.12 49.54 16.67
C GLU A 277 13.62 50.99 16.73
N GLN A 278 12.78 51.93 17.18
CA GLN A 278 13.18 53.34 17.40
C GLN A 278 14.31 53.47 18.45
N SER A 279 14.33 52.61 19.46
CA SER A 279 15.39 52.57 20.49
C SER A 279 16.70 51.92 20.01
N PHE A 280 16.63 51.14 18.93
CA PHE A 280 17.77 50.44 18.33
C PHE A 280 18.46 51.31 17.28
N GLU A 281 17.67 52.00 16.43
CA GLU A 281 18.17 53.04 15.49
C GLU A 281 18.87 54.19 16.22
N SER A 282 18.37 54.60 17.39
CA SER A 282 18.99 55.64 18.21
C SER A 282 20.29 55.20 18.92
N ARG A 283 20.50 53.88 19.07
CA ARG A 283 21.72 53.31 19.70
C ARG A 283 22.85 53.02 18.71
N TYR A 284 22.53 52.92 17.43
CA TYR A 284 23.48 52.83 16.32
C TYR A 284 23.08 53.82 15.20
N PRO A 285 23.27 55.13 15.42
CA PRO A 285 22.99 56.13 14.39
C PRO A 285 23.94 55.91 13.20
N GLU A 286 23.38 55.84 11.99
CA GLU A 286 24.06 55.53 10.74
C GLU A 286 25.42 56.22 10.59
N GLY A 287 26.49 55.45 10.79
CA GLY A 287 27.79 55.70 10.21
C GLY A 287 27.83 55.14 8.79
N ASP A 288 27.57 56.04 7.84
CA ASP A 288 27.75 55.94 6.39
C ASP A 288 26.54 55.51 5.54
N ARG A 289 26.06 56.50 4.77
CA ARG A 289 24.85 56.47 3.95
C ARG A 289 25.11 55.80 2.62
N GLY A 290 24.56 54.60 2.46
CA GLY A 290 24.22 54.01 1.15
C GLY A 290 22.73 53.72 1.00
N TYR A 291 21.90 54.19 1.94
CA TYR A 291 20.47 53.88 1.99
C TYR A 291 19.66 54.82 1.09
N LYS A 292 19.67 54.55 -0.22
CA LYS A 292 18.48 54.83 -1.03
C LYS A 292 17.47 53.76 -0.67
N GLY A 293 16.43 54.16 0.05
CA GLY A 293 15.34 53.29 0.43
C GLY A 293 14.72 52.63 -0.79
N GLU A 294 14.56 51.32 -0.73
CA GLU A 294 13.45 50.59 -1.34
C GLU A 294 13.50 49.13 -0.86
N ARG A 295 12.48 48.79 -0.07
CA ARG A 295 11.92 47.47 0.33
C ARG A 295 11.71 47.37 1.83
N ARG A 296 10.79 48.21 2.31
CA ARG A 296 9.86 47.77 3.37
C ARG A 296 9.16 46.53 2.82
N PHE A 297 9.04 45.47 3.63
CA PHE A 297 8.25 44.30 3.26
C PHE A 297 6.83 44.79 2.93
N GLU A 298 6.46 44.72 1.66
CA GLU A 298 5.27 45.35 1.07
C GLU A 298 3.96 44.62 1.44
N GLY A 299 4.01 43.73 2.43
CA GLY A 299 2.87 42.89 2.83
C GLY A 299 1.92 43.50 3.85
N ASP A 300 2.34 44.51 4.64
CA ASP A 300 1.56 44.95 5.82
C ASP A 300 0.94 46.35 5.73
N ARG A 301 1.11 47.09 4.62
CA ARG A 301 0.54 48.44 4.49
C ARG A 301 -0.88 48.50 3.93
N ASN A 302 -1.44 47.40 3.43
CA ASN A 302 -2.79 47.36 2.86
C ASN A 302 -3.86 46.89 3.85
N SER A 303 -3.87 47.41 5.09
CA SER A 303 -4.99 47.16 6.02
C SER A 303 -5.45 48.38 6.83
N LYS A 304 -5.13 49.60 6.41
CA LYS A 304 -5.57 50.83 7.11
C LYS A 304 -6.48 51.77 6.29
N GLY A 305 -7.06 51.29 5.20
CA GLY A 305 -7.92 52.09 4.34
C GLY A 305 -9.12 51.33 3.79
N ASP A 306 -9.92 50.71 4.67
CA ASP A 306 -11.37 50.55 4.46
C ASP A 306 -12.00 50.00 5.75
N ARG A 307 -12.24 50.90 6.70
CA ARG A 307 -13.30 50.72 7.68
C ARG A 307 -14.51 51.45 7.11
N ASP A 308 -15.49 50.72 6.57
CA ASP A 308 -16.82 50.79 7.15
C ASP A 308 -17.81 49.73 6.64
N ALA A 309 -18.67 49.33 7.59
CA ALA A 309 -19.98 48.70 7.43
C ALA A 309 -20.03 47.20 7.02
N ARG A 310 -19.97 46.30 8.03
CA ARG A 310 -21.18 45.66 8.63
C ARG A 310 -20.84 44.45 9.53
N ARG A 311 -21.03 44.69 10.82
CA ARG A 311 -21.89 43.90 11.73
C ARG A 311 -21.55 42.42 11.98
N TRP A 312 -20.95 42.21 13.15
CA TRP A 312 -21.09 41.05 14.04
C TRP A 312 -22.34 40.18 13.77
N LYS A 313 -22.14 38.89 13.50
CA LYS A 313 -23.08 37.87 13.97
C LYS A 313 -22.32 36.72 14.62
N SER A 314 -22.59 36.64 15.92
CA SER A 314 -22.24 35.59 16.85
C SER A 314 -23.01 34.30 16.58
N PHE A 315 -22.43 33.23 17.16
CA PHE A 315 -23.07 32.11 17.84
C PHE A 315 -23.42 30.82 17.07
N GLU A 316 -22.70 29.77 17.50
CA GLU A 316 -23.19 28.55 18.15
C GLU A 316 -24.38 27.78 17.56
N GLY A 317 -24.12 26.49 17.34
CA GLY A 317 -24.75 25.46 18.17
C GLY A 317 -26.21 25.05 17.87
N ASP A 318 -26.30 23.88 17.24
CA ASP A 318 -27.17 22.76 17.63
C ASP A 318 -28.49 22.48 16.85
N ARG A 319 -28.63 21.18 16.53
CA ARG A 319 -29.82 20.35 16.31
C ARG A 319 -31.01 20.83 15.45
N GLY A 320 -31.05 20.32 14.22
CA GLY A 320 -31.88 19.17 13.82
C GLY A 320 -33.42 19.30 13.77
N ARG A 321 -34.00 19.08 12.57
CA ARG A 321 -34.93 17.96 12.25
C ARG A 321 -35.43 17.99 10.79
N ARG A 322 -35.24 16.84 10.10
CA ARG A 322 -36.05 16.14 9.07
C ARG A 322 -36.91 16.99 8.10
N SER A 323 -36.86 16.77 6.78
CA SER A 323 -37.39 15.54 6.17
C SER A 323 -36.95 15.27 4.70
N LYS A 324 -36.80 13.97 4.41
CA LYS A 324 -37.03 13.17 3.18
C LYS A 324 -36.39 13.57 1.82
N GLY A 325 -35.55 12.66 1.28
CA GLY A 325 -35.50 12.37 -0.16
C GLY A 325 -34.15 11.96 -0.78
N ALA A 326 -33.90 10.65 -0.91
CA ALA A 326 -33.15 9.93 -1.96
C ALA A 326 -31.62 10.13 -2.20
N LYS A 327 -30.88 9.07 -1.80
CA LYS A 327 -29.85 8.25 -2.51
C LYS A 327 -28.74 8.91 -3.36
N GLY A 328 -27.48 8.49 -3.10
CA GLY A 328 -26.46 8.22 -4.12
C GLY A 328 -25.03 8.64 -3.76
N GLY A 329 -24.19 7.67 -3.36
CA GLY A 329 -22.80 7.89 -2.92
C GLY A 329 -21.76 8.08 -4.02
N LYS A 330 -20.63 8.71 -3.64
CA LYS A 330 -19.29 8.68 -4.25
C LYS A 330 -18.30 8.84 -3.08
N GLY A 331 -17.36 7.94 -2.80
CA GLY A 331 -16.22 7.58 -3.63
C GLY A 331 -14.96 8.18 -2.98
N LYS A 332 -14.12 7.35 -2.34
CA LYS A 332 -12.80 7.78 -1.86
C LYS A 332 -11.71 6.90 -2.45
N TYR A 333 -10.76 7.60 -3.05
CA TYR A 333 -9.61 7.15 -3.82
C TYR A 333 -8.66 6.28 -2.98
N TYR A 334 -8.23 5.15 -3.56
CA TYR A 334 -7.10 4.34 -3.08
C TYR A 334 -5.81 4.82 -3.75
N SER A 335 -4.82 5.20 -2.95
CA SER A 335 -3.44 5.45 -3.36
C SER A 335 -2.67 4.12 -3.45
N GLY A 336 -1.85 4.01 -4.50
CA GLY A 336 -1.24 2.77 -4.94
C GLY A 336 -0.13 2.20 -4.05
N ASP A 337 -0.18 0.89 -3.87
CA ASP A 337 0.91 0.10 -3.31
C ASP A 337 2.03 -0.10 -4.35
N ARG A 338 3.25 0.30 -3.95
CA ARG A 338 4.50 -0.07 -4.61
C ARG A 338 4.80 -1.55 -4.36
N TYR A 339 5.12 -2.26 -5.43
CA TYR A 339 5.74 -3.58 -5.33
C TYR A 339 7.17 -3.41 -4.81
N ASP A 340 7.47 -4.00 -3.65
CA ASP A 340 8.83 -4.18 -3.14
C ASP A 340 9.07 -5.69 -3.04
N ASP A 341 9.81 -6.20 -4.01
CA ASP A 341 10.20 -7.60 -4.14
C ASP A 341 11.47 -7.79 -3.29
N ARG A 342 11.35 -8.46 -2.13
CA ARG A 342 12.50 -8.77 -1.28
C ARG A 342 12.70 -10.28 -1.18
N ASN A 343 13.67 -10.73 -1.95
CA ASN A 343 14.44 -11.94 -1.73
C ASN A 343 14.87 -12.05 -0.26
N ARG A 344 14.37 -13.07 0.43
CA ARG A 344 14.95 -13.52 1.71
C ARG A 344 16.30 -14.17 1.41
N ARG A 345 17.36 -13.59 1.95
CA ARG A 345 18.68 -14.22 2.05
C ARG A 345 18.60 -15.30 3.12
N ASP A 346 18.95 -16.53 2.75
CA ASP A 346 19.15 -17.64 3.67
C ASP A 346 20.40 -17.41 4.53
N ASP A 347 20.21 -17.35 5.84
CA ASP A 347 21.28 -17.43 6.83
C ASP A 347 21.78 -18.88 6.92
N LYS A 348 22.92 -19.15 6.26
CA LYS A 348 23.73 -20.34 6.55
C LYS A 348 24.46 -20.16 7.89
N ARG A 349 23.85 -20.61 8.99
CA ARG A 349 24.58 -21.01 10.20
C ARG A 349 24.86 -22.51 10.17
N GLY A 350 26.06 -22.88 9.73
CA GLY A 350 26.61 -24.22 9.87
C GLY A 350 28.01 -24.15 10.48
N LYS A 351 28.10 -24.35 11.80
CA LYS A 351 29.36 -24.58 12.51
C LYS A 351 29.99 -25.86 11.97
N ASN A 352 31.23 -25.81 11.50
CA ASN A 352 32.09 -26.99 11.46
C ASN A 352 33.53 -26.61 11.79
N LYS A 353 33.93 -26.87 13.04
CA LYS A 353 35.33 -27.01 13.47
C LYS A 353 35.46 -28.42 14.03
N GLY A 354 36.30 -29.23 13.40
CA GLY A 354 36.63 -30.59 13.83
C GLY A 354 37.64 -31.18 12.85
N LYS A 355 38.91 -30.86 13.07
CA LYS A 355 40.07 -31.42 12.37
C LYS A 355 40.18 -32.92 12.67
N ASP A 356 40.48 -33.72 11.65
CA ASP A 356 41.53 -34.74 11.76
C ASP A 356 41.95 -35.24 10.36
N LYS A 357 43.17 -34.90 9.96
CA LYS A 357 43.94 -35.62 8.94
C LYS A 357 45.39 -35.70 9.38
N LYS A 358 45.79 -36.92 9.76
CA LYS A 358 47.18 -37.40 9.78
C LYS A 358 47.84 -37.17 8.42
N ARG A 359 49.10 -36.73 8.43
CA ARG A 359 50.26 -37.32 7.71
C ARG A 359 51.41 -36.32 7.62
N ARG A 360 52.35 -36.39 8.58
CA ARG A 360 53.75 -36.83 8.42
C ARG A 360 54.50 -36.56 9.70
#